data_AF-F2B030-F1
#
_entry.id   AF-F2B030-F1
#
_cell.length_a   1.000
_cell.length_b   1.000
_cell.length_c   1.000
_cell.angle_alpha   90.00
_cell.angle_beta   90.00
_cell.angle_gamma   90.00
#
_symmetry.space_group_name_H-M   'P 1'
#
loop_
_entity.id
_entity.type
_entity.pdbx_description
1 polymer ?
#
loop_
_entity_poly.entity_id
_entity_poly.type
_entity_poly.pdbx_seq_one_letter_code
_entity_poly.pdbx_strand_id
1 'polypeptide(L)'
;MSQPISIMLMGGLVRVLQGFAAAAPTFLVGMLIASIIRYYLGEKGTRRLFGGDTLRSLPQSWLVGMLLPVCSIGVLPILREMRRAGVKPGAMSAFALSAPLFNPLSLLYGLTLSRPMVILLFAFGSLIIVTALGLFWDSIEKWSNRKETEGDPTSQHDSQTNSTNDEPKDHLIGLRRLAATFVHFSRELTGVNLGLTMLALSGLAILAAALPFGAMQHSVERDDWFAPLTMLGVAIPVYATPMLAMSQLGMMFQHANSPGAAFTLLILGTGMNLATPFWFGKNYGFKATACWTASLLVIVLGISYAINRPLVPPGVEPAGHTHAFDVYANPMSIHHSLSANALYDLVVKGLDFSVIAALSVLGVLSLIGIGLRLMKIDEAWLVSTAKADSFASSLSSQDAQARKGLDIVVPPGVIGATMLAGLVAMSVVACFAYYPSAEECLDEISMARAECLAAANSGQAEHALYWLPVWEDWSRRMEVGTFIRTGQIRPYQRMQGYLIRKKLELLEHELEHDPFELDETQQVVRNILATNSRWVRSFRPDP
;
A
#
# COMPACT_ATOMS: atom_id res chain seq x y z
N MET A 1 11.70 -29.61 -12.48
CA MET A 1 12.73 -29.29 -13.50
C MET A 1 13.38 -27.97 -13.12
N SER A 2 14.70 -27.91 -12.97
CA SER A 2 15.40 -26.69 -12.58
C SER A 2 15.31 -25.65 -13.71
N GLN A 3 14.80 -24.46 -13.41
CA GLN A 3 14.81 -23.36 -14.38
C GLN A 3 16.26 -22.92 -14.65
N PRO A 4 16.60 -22.55 -15.89
CA PRO A 4 17.92 -22.03 -16.19
C PRO A 4 18.13 -20.71 -15.43
N ILE A 5 19.35 -20.52 -14.91
CA ILE A 5 19.72 -19.37 -14.06
C ILE A 5 19.43 -18.03 -14.74
N SER A 6 19.58 -17.95 -16.06
CA SER A 6 19.26 -16.75 -16.84
C SER A 6 17.77 -16.35 -16.74
N ILE A 7 16.86 -17.32 -16.77
CA ILE A 7 15.41 -17.07 -16.63
C ILE A 7 15.08 -16.67 -15.19
N MET A 8 15.75 -17.27 -14.20
CA MET A 8 15.57 -16.91 -12.78
C MET A 8 15.99 -15.46 -12.52
N LEU A 9 17.19 -15.08 -12.97
CA LEU A 9 17.73 -13.73 -12.79
C LEU A 9 16.91 -12.68 -13.55
N MET A 10 16.58 -12.97 -14.81
CA MET A 10 15.81 -12.04 -15.63
C MET A 10 14.38 -11.90 -15.11
N GLY A 11 13.76 -12.99 -14.65
CA GLY A 11 12.42 -12.98 -14.07
C GLY A 11 12.38 -12.20 -12.77
N GLY A 12 13.39 -12.37 -11.93
CA GLY A 12 13.60 -11.56 -10.73
C GLY A 12 13.77 -10.07 -11.04
N LEU A 13 14.55 -9.73 -12.08
CA LEU A 13 14.70 -8.35 -12.52
C LEU A 13 13.37 -7.74 -12.96
N VAL A 14 12.59 -8.45 -13.78
CA VAL A 14 11.25 -8.01 -14.22
C VAL A 14 10.35 -7.76 -13.01
N ARG A 15 10.33 -8.65 -12.02
CA ARG A 15 9.54 -8.48 -10.79
C ARG A 15 9.97 -7.28 -9.95
N VAL A 16 11.28 -7.04 -9.84
CA VAL A 16 11.80 -5.85 -9.15
C VAL A 16 11.38 -4.57 -9.88
N LEU A 17 11.43 -4.55 -11.22
CA LEU A 17 11.01 -3.40 -12.02
C LEU A 17 9.50 -3.14 -11.90
N GLN A 18 8.67 -4.19 -12.01
CA GLN A 18 7.22 -4.11 -11.81
C GLN A 18 6.89 -3.64 -10.38
N GLY A 19 7.56 -4.19 -9.36
CA GLY A 19 7.38 -3.80 -7.97
C GLY A 19 7.79 -2.35 -7.70
N PHE A 20 8.90 -1.89 -8.29
CA PHE A 20 9.34 -0.50 -8.20
C PHE A 20 8.35 0.46 -8.88
N ALA A 21 7.87 0.10 -10.07
CA ALA A 21 6.86 0.87 -10.78
C ALA A 21 5.56 0.98 -9.97
N ALA A 22 5.06 -0.13 -9.43
CA ALA A 22 3.87 -0.14 -8.59
C ALA A 22 4.05 0.66 -7.29
N ALA A 23 5.25 0.66 -6.70
CA ALA A 23 5.58 1.41 -5.49
C ALA A 23 5.73 2.92 -5.73
N ALA A 24 6.14 3.33 -6.93
CA ALA A 24 6.60 4.68 -7.25
C ALA A 24 5.66 5.81 -6.78
N PRO A 25 4.34 5.78 -7.04
CA PRO A 25 3.44 6.86 -6.59
C PRO A 25 3.41 7.00 -5.08
N THR A 26 3.26 5.88 -4.37
CA THR A 26 3.21 5.87 -2.89
C THR A 26 4.54 6.17 -2.24
N PHE A 27 5.66 5.84 -2.91
CA PHE A 27 7.00 6.17 -2.44
C PHE A 27 7.25 7.68 -2.52
N LEU A 28 6.84 8.34 -3.61
CA LEU A 28 6.86 9.81 -3.72
C LEU A 28 6.07 10.48 -2.59
N VAL A 29 4.86 9.99 -2.33
CA VAL A 29 4.01 10.48 -1.23
C VAL A 29 4.71 10.31 0.13
N GLY A 30 5.30 9.14 0.38
CA GLY A 30 6.05 8.87 1.62
C GLY A 30 7.24 9.81 1.82
N MET A 31 8.00 10.08 0.76
CA MET A 31 9.10 11.04 0.75
C MET A 31 8.63 12.49 0.99
N LEU A 32 7.46 12.84 0.45
CA LEU A 32 6.86 14.17 0.62
C LEU A 32 6.45 14.36 2.08
N ILE A 33 5.76 13.37 2.66
CA ILE A 33 5.35 13.38 4.06
C ILE A 33 6.57 13.46 4.98
N ALA A 34 7.62 12.66 4.73
CA ALA A 34 8.85 12.74 5.51
C ALA A 34 9.50 14.13 5.45
N SER A 35 9.48 14.78 4.28
CA SER A 35 10.01 16.14 4.13
C SER A 35 9.13 17.18 4.85
N ILE A 36 7.81 17.01 4.83
CA ILE A 36 6.87 17.84 5.62
C ILE A 36 7.14 17.68 7.12
N ILE A 37 7.30 16.44 7.60
CA ILE A 37 7.62 16.13 8.99
C ILE A 37 8.92 16.82 9.41
N ARG A 38 9.98 16.69 8.60
CA ARG A 38 11.30 17.25 8.88
C ARG A 38 11.31 18.78 8.95
N TYR A 39 10.82 19.44 7.91
CA TYR A 39 10.95 20.90 7.78
C TYR A 39 9.76 21.67 8.33
N TYR A 40 8.60 21.03 8.52
CA TYR A 40 7.38 21.71 8.93
C TYR A 40 6.87 21.39 10.32
N LEU A 41 6.86 20.12 10.70
CA LEU A 41 6.53 19.78 12.08
C LEU A 41 7.75 19.88 13.00
N GLY A 42 8.93 19.50 12.51
CA GLY A 42 10.13 19.35 13.33
C GLY A 42 9.95 18.28 14.41
N GLU A 43 10.90 18.19 15.33
CA GLU A 43 10.90 17.13 16.37
C GLU A 43 9.69 17.25 17.31
N LYS A 44 9.43 18.46 17.84
CA LYS A 44 8.31 18.73 18.76
C LYS A 44 6.94 18.45 18.11
N GLY A 45 6.75 18.89 16.86
CA GLY A 45 5.49 18.65 16.12
C GLY A 45 5.28 17.18 15.77
N THR A 46 6.35 16.48 15.41
CA THR A 46 6.30 15.04 15.11
C THR A 46 5.94 14.21 16.34
N ARG A 47 6.56 14.50 17.50
CA ARG A 47 6.17 13.86 18.76
C ARG A 47 4.72 14.18 19.14
N ARG A 48 4.22 15.38 18.84
CA ARG A 48 2.81 15.72 19.09
C ARG A 48 1.85 14.97 18.17
N LEU A 49 2.24 14.73 16.91
CA LEU A 49 1.41 14.02 15.93
C LEU A 49 1.35 12.51 16.19
N PHE A 50 2.49 11.88 16.49
CA PHE A 50 2.59 10.43 16.72
C PHE A 50 2.57 10.03 18.22
N GLY A 51 2.46 11.01 19.12
CA GLY A 51 2.06 10.84 20.52
C GLY A 51 3.12 10.63 21.59
N GLY A 52 4.35 11.08 21.35
CA GLY A 52 5.40 11.24 22.36
C GLY A 52 5.58 10.01 23.27
N ASP A 53 5.72 10.24 24.58
CA ASP A 53 6.02 9.18 25.55
C ASP A 53 4.80 8.55 26.22
N THR A 54 3.59 8.87 25.77
CA THR A 54 2.37 8.39 26.44
C THR A 54 1.79 7.15 25.77
N LEU A 55 0.94 6.40 26.49
CA LEU A 55 0.18 5.29 25.91
C LEU A 55 -0.77 5.73 24.77
N ARG A 56 -1.06 7.04 24.67
CA ARG A 56 -1.83 7.62 23.56
C ARG A 56 -1.08 7.61 22.23
N SER A 57 0.25 7.37 22.24
CA SER A 57 1.08 7.28 21.04
C SER A 57 0.66 6.19 20.07
N LEU A 58 0.22 5.03 20.59
CA LEU A 58 -0.23 3.91 19.77
C LEU A 58 -1.47 4.25 18.95
N PRO A 59 -2.60 4.67 19.56
CA PRO A 59 -3.79 5.05 18.81
C PRO A 59 -3.58 6.25 17.90
N GLN A 60 -2.76 7.22 18.29
CA GLN A 60 -2.42 8.33 17.41
C GLN A 60 -1.62 7.87 16.20
N SER A 61 -0.64 7.00 16.39
CA SER A 61 0.24 6.54 15.31
C SER A 61 -0.48 5.70 14.28
N TRP A 62 -1.33 4.76 14.69
CA TRP A 62 -2.09 3.97 13.72
C TRP A 62 -3.20 4.79 13.04
N LEU A 63 -3.81 5.77 13.74
CA LEU A 63 -4.82 6.63 13.13
C LEU A 63 -4.20 7.53 12.05
N VAL A 64 -3.02 8.09 12.31
CA VAL A 64 -2.25 8.82 11.29
C VAL A 64 -1.87 7.89 10.14
N GLY A 65 -1.48 6.64 10.42
CA GLY A 65 -1.23 5.62 9.41
C GLY A 65 -2.43 5.40 8.48
N MET A 66 -3.62 5.17 9.04
CA MET A 66 -4.86 4.94 8.29
C MET A 66 -5.23 6.09 7.33
N LEU A 67 -4.87 7.32 7.69
CA LEU A 67 -5.21 8.50 6.90
C LEU A 67 -4.24 8.77 5.74
N LEU A 68 -3.02 8.23 5.79
CA LEU A 68 -1.99 8.53 4.81
C LEU A 68 -1.97 7.49 3.67
N PRO A 69 -2.00 7.93 2.39
CA PRO A 69 -1.96 7.03 1.23
C PRO A 69 -0.53 6.57 0.93
N VAL A 70 0.04 5.81 1.85
CA VAL A 70 1.39 5.23 1.73
C VAL A 70 1.35 3.70 1.70
N CYS A 71 2.39 3.09 1.15
CA CYS A 71 2.62 1.65 1.20
C CYS A 71 3.78 1.32 2.16
N SER A 72 4.10 0.03 2.33
CA SER A 72 5.20 -0.39 3.21
C SER A 72 6.58 0.18 2.80
N ILE A 73 6.82 0.47 1.52
CA ILE A 73 8.04 1.18 1.06
C ILE A 73 7.95 2.68 1.37
N GLY A 74 6.81 3.31 1.16
CA GLY A 74 6.57 4.73 1.46
C GLY A 74 6.60 5.06 2.96
N VAL A 75 6.41 4.07 3.83
CA VAL A 75 6.51 4.19 5.29
C VAL A 75 7.96 4.40 5.77
N LEU A 76 8.95 3.81 5.09
CA LEU A 76 10.36 3.85 5.50
C LEU A 76 10.96 5.26 5.67
N PRO A 77 10.79 6.21 4.74
CA PRO A 77 11.26 7.59 4.95
C PRO A 77 10.58 8.26 6.14
N ILE A 78 9.29 7.97 6.38
CA ILE A 78 8.54 8.53 7.51
C ILE A 78 9.07 7.95 8.83
N LEU A 79 9.34 6.64 8.90
CA LEU A 79 9.93 5.99 10.08
C LEU A 79 11.28 6.59 10.47
N ARG A 80 12.10 6.99 9.49
CA ARG A 80 13.39 7.65 9.74
C ARG A 80 13.21 9.01 10.41
N GLU A 81 12.24 9.80 9.97
CA GLU A 81 11.95 11.10 10.59
C GLU A 81 11.24 10.94 11.95
N MET A 82 10.38 9.92 12.12
CA MET A 82 9.81 9.56 13.42
C MET A 82 10.90 9.20 14.44
N ARG A 83 11.88 8.38 14.03
CA ARG A 83 13.03 8.04 14.88
C ARG A 83 13.89 9.25 15.18
N ARG A 84 14.15 10.11 14.19
CA ARG A 84 14.90 11.36 14.39
C ARG A 84 14.21 12.27 15.40
N ALA A 85 12.88 12.29 15.40
CA ALA A 85 12.08 13.03 16.37
C ALA A 85 11.95 12.34 17.74
N GLY A 86 12.53 11.15 17.95
CA GLY A 86 12.46 10.42 19.23
C GLY A 86 11.08 9.84 19.52
N VAL A 87 10.33 9.42 18.49
CA VAL A 87 9.08 8.66 18.68
C VAL A 87 9.40 7.23 19.15
N LYS A 88 8.55 6.68 20.03
CA LYS A 88 8.75 5.36 20.64
C LYS A 88 8.68 4.18 19.67
N PRO A 89 9.42 3.11 19.97
CA PRO A 89 9.29 1.74 19.49
C PRO A 89 8.00 1.33 18.81
N GLY A 90 7.06 1.10 19.71
CA GLY A 90 5.73 0.58 19.46
C GLY A 90 4.86 1.54 18.68
N ALA A 91 5.04 2.85 18.84
CA ALA A 91 4.32 3.85 18.05
C ALA A 91 4.78 3.81 16.58
N MET A 92 6.09 3.70 16.33
CA MET A 92 6.63 3.50 14.98
C MET A 92 6.17 2.19 14.35
N SER A 93 6.19 1.07 15.09
CA SER A 93 5.71 -0.20 14.57
C SER A 93 4.20 -0.19 14.30
N ALA A 94 3.42 0.48 15.16
CA ALA A 94 1.99 0.66 14.96
C ALA A 94 1.66 1.47 13.70
N PHE A 95 2.39 2.57 13.48
CA PHE A 95 2.30 3.32 12.23
C PHE A 95 2.70 2.45 11.01
N ALA A 96 3.83 1.73 11.12
CA ALA A 96 4.37 0.96 10.00
C ALA A 96 3.45 -0.15 9.50
N LEU A 97 2.77 -0.84 10.42
CA LEU A 97 1.84 -1.93 10.08
C LEU A 97 0.48 -1.40 9.62
N SER A 98 -0.04 -0.35 10.25
CA SER A 98 -1.40 0.16 9.96
C SER A 98 -1.48 0.95 8.66
N ALA A 99 -0.44 1.73 8.32
CA ALA A 99 -0.48 2.63 7.17
C ALA A 99 -0.74 1.91 5.82
N PRO A 100 0.00 0.85 5.45
CA PRO A 100 -0.31 0.12 4.22
C PRO A 100 -1.59 -0.72 4.32
N LEU A 101 -1.89 -1.26 5.50
CA LEU A 101 -2.98 -2.23 5.69
C LEU A 101 -4.37 -1.58 5.68
N PHE A 102 -4.47 -0.37 6.22
CA PHE A 102 -5.72 0.37 6.40
C PHE A 102 -5.75 1.71 5.67
N ASN A 103 -4.95 1.86 4.62
CA ASN A 103 -5.09 3.06 3.79
C ASN A 103 -6.52 3.14 3.21
N PRO A 104 -7.00 4.36 2.87
CA PRO A 104 -8.39 4.54 2.47
C PRO A 104 -8.76 3.71 1.25
N LEU A 105 -7.89 3.66 0.23
CA LEU A 105 -8.15 2.89 -0.99
C LEU A 105 -8.29 1.38 -0.74
N SER A 106 -7.50 0.81 0.16
CA SER A 106 -7.57 -0.62 0.51
C SER A 106 -8.85 -0.94 1.27
N LEU A 107 -9.28 -0.06 2.17
CA LEU A 107 -10.56 -0.19 2.86
C LEU A 107 -11.72 -0.16 1.85
N LEU A 108 -11.71 0.79 0.90
CA LEU A 108 -12.74 0.87 -0.13
C LEU A 108 -12.70 -0.33 -1.08
N TYR A 109 -11.52 -0.84 -1.45
CA TYR A 109 -11.42 -2.07 -2.23
C TYR A 109 -11.97 -3.27 -1.45
N GLY A 110 -11.70 -3.37 -0.15
CA GLY A 110 -12.31 -4.38 0.72
C GLY A 110 -13.85 -4.35 0.68
N LEU A 111 -14.46 -3.16 0.51
CA LEU A 111 -15.92 -3.02 0.34
C LEU A 111 -16.43 -3.55 -1.01
N THR A 112 -15.57 -3.67 -2.03
CA THR A 112 -15.95 -4.31 -3.31
C THR A 112 -16.07 -5.83 -3.15
N LEU A 113 -15.31 -6.41 -2.23
CA LEU A 113 -15.22 -7.86 -2.02
C LEU A 113 -16.15 -8.35 -0.92
N SER A 114 -16.38 -7.55 0.12
CA SER A 114 -17.08 -8.00 1.32
C SER A 114 -18.04 -6.95 1.90
N ARG A 115 -18.84 -7.39 2.88
CA ARG A 115 -19.82 -6.53 3.54
C ARG A 115 -19.12 -5.46 4.40
N PRO A 116 -19.64 -4.22 4.45
CA PRO A 116 -19.04 -3.15 5.26
C PRO A 116 -18.77 -3.54 6.72
N MET A 117 -19.70 -4.26 7.35
CA MET A 117 -19.55 -4.72 8.73
C MET A 117 -18.36 -5.67 8.93
N VAL A 118 -18.07 -6.54 7.95
CA VAL A 118 -16.94 -7.49 8.03
C VAL A 118 -15.62 -6.74 7.94
N ILE A 119 -15.52 -5.77 7.02
CA ILE A 119 -14.32 -4.93 6.87
C ILE A 119 -14.06 -4.09 8.11
N LEU A 120 -15.12 -3.51 8.71
CA LEU A 120 -14.97 -2.75 9.97
C LEU A 120 -14.52 -3.62 11.13
N LEU A 121 -15.07 -4.84 11.28
CA LEU A 121 -14.66 -5.78 12.31
C LEU A 121 -13.21 -6.25 12.11
N PHE A 122 -12.83 -6.55 10.87
CA PHE A 122 -11.46 -6.91 10.49
C PHE A 122 -10.47 -5.78 10.80
N ALA A 123 -10.81 -4.54 10.43
CA ALA A 123 -9.98 -3.38 10.72
C ALA A 123 -9.83 -3.19 12.24
N PHE A 124 -10.94 -3.22 12.99
CA PHE A 124 -10.90 -3.08 14.44
C PHE A 124 -10.07 -4.18 15.12
N GLY A 125 -10.28 -5.45 14.75
CA GLY A 125 -9.50 -6.58 15.30
C GLY A 125 -8.00 -6.45 14.99
N SER A 126 -7.66 -6.02 13.78
CA SER A 126 -6.28 -5.78 13.39
C SER A 126 -5.64 -4.61 14.14
N LEU A 127 -6.38 -3.53 14.39
CA LEU A 127 -5.90 -2.41 15.20
C LEU A 127 -5.61 -2.82 16.65
N ILE A 128 -6.38 -3.75 17.22
CA ILE A 128 -6.08 -4.35 18.53
C ILE A 128 -4.76 -5.10 18.48
N ILE A 129 -4.53 -5.92 17.44
CA ILE A 129 -3.28 -6.69 17.27
C ILE A 129 -2.08 -5.76 17.13
N VAL A 130 -2.19 -4.74 16.27
CA VAL A 130 -1.13 -3.74 16.05
C VAL A 130 -0.82 -2.99 17.35
N THR A 131 -1.85 -2.64 18.13
CA THR A 131 -1.68 -1.99 19.44
C THR A 131 -0.99 -2.93 20.44
N ALA A 132 -1.41 -4.19 20.51
CA ALA A 132 -0.81 -5.19 21.39
C ALA A 132 0.67 -5.45 21.05
N LEU A 133 1.00 -5.54 19.75
CA LEU A 133 2.37 -5.67 19.25
C LEU A 133 3.23 -4.45 19.59
N GLY A 134 2.68 -3.24 19.48
CA GLY A 134 3.36 -2.02 19.87
C GLY A 134 3.65 -1.96 21.37
N LEU A 135 2.66 -2.33 22.22
CA LEU A 135 2.85 -2.44 23.67
C LEU A 135 3.90 -3.51 24.04
N PHE A 136 3.89 -4.62 23.32
CA PHE A 136 4.88 -5.68 23.49
C PHE A 136 6.30 -5.18 23.17
N TRP A 137 6.47 -4.44 22.07
CA TRP A 137 7.76 -3.82 21.73
C TRP A 137 8.23 -2.87 22.83
N ASP A 138 7.37 -1.94 23.25
CA ASP A 138 7.70 -0.97 24.30
C ASP A 138 8.08 -1.65 25.63
N SER A 139 7.52 -2.84 25.89
CA SER A 139 7.85 -3.64 27.07
C SER A 139 9.21 -4.32 26.97
N ILE A 140 9.58 -4.84 25.78
CA ILE A 140 10.91 -5.43 25.52
C ILE A 140 12.00 -4.38 25.70
N GLU A 141 11.81 -3.18 25.14
CA GLU A 141 12.79 -2.10 25.23
C GLU A 141 13.01 -1.64 26.68
N LYS A 142 11.93 -1.45 27.45
CA LYS A 142 12.01 -1.14 28.88
C LYS A 142 12.77 -2.20 29.68
N TRP A 143 12.55 -3.48 29.36
CA TRP A 143 13.22 -4.58 30.04
C TRP A 143 14.71 -4.67 29.67
N SER A 144 15.06 -4.42 28.41
CA SER A 144 16.45 -4.37 27.94
C SER A 144 17.23 -3.25 28.64
N ASN A 145 16.67 -2.04 28.69
CA ASN A 145 17.31 -0.88 29.31
C ASN A 145 17.48 -1.06 30.84
N ARG A 146 16.55 -1.73 31.52
CA ARG A 146 16.70 -2.07 32.95
C ARG A 146 17.88 -2.99 33.22
N LYS A 147 18.09 -4.01 32.38
CA LYS A 147 19.21 -4.95 32.53
C LYS A 147 20.58 -4.30 32.34
N GLU A 148 20.68 -3.27 31.50
CA GLU A 148 21.92 -2.50 31.35
C GLU A 148 22.19 -1.61 32.57
N THR A 149 21.14 -1.16 33.27
CA THR A 149 21.27 -0.31 34.47
C THR A 149 21.62 -1.11 35.74
N GLU A 150 21.31 -2.41 35.78
CA GLU A 150 21.61 -3.29 36.94
C GLU A 150 22.98 -4.00 36.84
N GLY A 151 23.74 -3.81 35.75
CA GLY A 151 24.99 -4.53 35.45
C GLY A 151 26.31 -3.84 35.82
N ASP A 152 26.31 -2.56 36.23
CA ASP A 152 27.52 -1.83 36.64
C ASP A 152 27.16 -0.62 37.54
N PRO A 153 27.55 -0.58 38.83
CA PRO A 153 27.24 0.55 39.72
C PRO A 153 28.00 1.84 39.39
N THR A 154 28.87 1.86 38.37
CA THR A 154 29.88 2.92 38.22
C THR A 154 29.74 3.85 37.02
N SER A 155 28.63 3.78 36.29
CA SER A 155 28.39 4.70 35.17
C SER A 155 27.06 5.44 35.33
N GLN A 156 26.98 6.33 36.33
CA GLN A 156 26.05 7.45 36.26
C GLN A 156 26.51 8.36 35.09
N HIS A 157 25.93 8.12 33.92
CA HIS A 157 25.95 9.10 32.85
C HIS A 157 24.51 9.43 32.45
N ASP A 158 24.11 10.60 32.93
CA ASP A 158 22.98 11.43 32.56
C ASP A 158 22.25 11.03 31.26
N SER A 159 21.01 10.55 31.42
CA SER A 159 19.99 10.65 30.37
C SER A 159 18.70 11.25 30.91
N GLN A 160 18.84 12.31 31.71
CA GLN A 160 17.86 13.37 31.86
C GLN A 160 18.51 14.69 31.44
N THR A 161 18.90 14.80 30.17
CA THR A 161 19.02 16.12 29.56
C THR A 161 17.62 16.65 29.25
N ASN A 162 17.00 17.22 30.29
CA ASN A 162 16.20 18.42 30.09
C ASN A 162 17.10 19.47 29.43
N SER A 163 17.23 19.39 28.11
CA SER A 163 17.84 20.43 27.31
C SER A 163 16.81 21.55 27.16
N THR A 164 16.69 22.36 28.21
CA THR A 164 16.20 23.74 28.13
C THR A 164 17.25 24.63 27.46
N ASN A 165 17.68 24.24 26.25
CA ASN A 165 18.40 25.11 25.32
C ASN A 165 17.54 25.15 24.05
N ASP A 166 16.49 25.97 24.08
CA ASP A 166 15.89 26.53 22.87
C ASP A 166 16.93 27.48 22.25
N GLU A 167 18.00 26.93 21.66
CA GLU A 167 18.67 27.65 20.59
C GLU A 167 17.71 27.60 19.40
N PRO A 168 17.34 28.75 18.82
CA PRO A 168 16.57 28.77 17.59
C PRO A 168 17.49 28.21 16.51
N LYS A 169 17.38 26.89 16.22
CA LYS A 169 17.91 26.33 14.98
C LYS A 169 17.30 27.17 13.87
N ASP A 170 18.15 28.00 13.27
CA ASP A 170 17.82 29.07 12.34
C ASP A 170 16.71 28.60 11.38
N HIS A 171 15.48 29.00 11.66
CA HIS A 171 14.34 28.47 10.94
C HIS A 171 14.36 29.11 9.56
N LEU A 172 14.73 28.35 8.52
CA LEU A 172 14.57 28.82 7.15
C LEU A 172 13.09 29.16 6.94
N ILE A 173 12.79 30.43 6.67
CA ILE A 173 11.46 30.94 6.36
C ILE A 173 11.36 31.23 4.85
N GLY A 174 10.18 31.08 4.28
CA GLY A 174 9.89 31.45 2.89
C GLY A 174 10.47 30.49 1.83
N LEU A 175 10.86 31.04 0.67
CA LEU A 175 11.26 30.27 -0.51
C LEU A 175 12.49 29.36 -0.27
N ARG A 176 13.37 29.76 0.66
CA ARG A 176 14.54 28.96 1.04
C ARG A 176 14.16 27.65 1.73
N ARG A 177 13.08 27.65 2.50
CA ARG A 177 12.56 26.43 3.12
C ARG A 177 12.00 25.46 2.09
N LEU A 178 11.31 25.99 1.08
CA LEU A 178 10.81 25.19 -0.04
C LEU A 178 11.97 24.61 -0.84
N ALA A 179 13.02 25.40 -1.10
CA ALA A 179 14.25 24.92 -1.72
C ALA A 179 14.97 23.86 -0.87
N ALA A 180 15.09 24.06 0.45
CA ALA A 180 15.68 23.08 1.37
C ALA A 180 14.88 21.78 1.42
N THR A 181 13.55 21.89 1.43
CA THR A 181 12.62 20.75 1.35
C THR A 181 12.86 19.97 0.05
N PHE A 182 12.95 20.66 -1.08
CA PHE A 182 13.19 20.06 -2.39
C PHE A 182 14.58 19.39 -2.51
N VAL A 183 15.62 20.05 -2.02
CA VAL A 183 16.99 19.52 -2.02
C VAL A 183 17.10 18.29 -1.14
N HIS A 184 16.50 18.34 0.05
CA HIS A 184 16.43 17.19 0.93
C HIS A 184 15.67 16.04 0.30
N PHE A 185 14.45 16.31 -0.21
CA PHE A 185 13.64 15.31 -0.90
C PHE A 185 14.45 14.60 -1.99
N SER A 186 15.14 15.36 -2.84
CA SER A 186 15.93 14.84 -3.97
C SER A 186 17.16 14.05 -3.53
N ARG A 187 17.91 14.53 -2.53
CA ARG A 187 19.10 13.83 -2.01
C ARG A 187 18.75 12.58 -1.22
N GLU A 188 17.65 12.63 -0.50
CA GLU A 188 17.16 11.55 0.33
C GLU A 188 16.62 10.41 -0.54
N LEU A 189 16.03 10.73 -1.70
CA LEU A 189 15.58 9.78 -2.71
C LEU A 189 16.72 8.89 -3.21
N THR A 190 17.92 9.45 -3.37
CA THR A 190 19.11 8.75 -3.88
C THR A 190 20.02 8.24 -2.75
N GLY A 191 19.59 8.38 -1.50
CA GLY A 191 20.35 8.03 -0.30
C GLY A 191 19.98 6.69 0.29
N VAL A 192 19.92 6.65 1.62
CA VAL A 192 19.62 5.43 2.39
C VAL A 192 18.23 4.88 2.05
N ASN A 193 17.26 5.72 1.65
CA ASN A 193 15.94 5.25 1.26
C ASN A 193 15.95 4.44 -0.04
N LEU A 194 16.82 4.77 -1.01
CA LEU A 194 16.99 3.94 -2.20
C LEU A 194 17.50 2.55 -1.82
N GLY A 195 18.51 2.49 -0.95
CA GLY A 195 19.05 1.22 -0.47
C GLY A 195 18.02 0.37 0.26
N LEU A 196 17.21 0.99 1.13
CA LEU A 196 16.11 0.28 1.80
C LEU A 196 15.00 -0.13 0.82
N THR A 197 14.70 0.68 -0.19
CA THR A 197 13.73 0.33 -1.24
C THR A 197 14.21 -0.86 -2.06
N MET A 198 15.48 -0.89 -2.45
CA MET A 198 16.08 -2.03 -3.14
C MET A 198 16.12 -3.28 -2.26
N LEU A 199 16.34 -3.12 -0.96
CA LEU A 199 16.25 -4.23 0.00
C LEU A 199 14.81 -4.74 0.17
N ALA A 200 13.80 -3.87 0.13
CA ALA A 200 12.41 -4.29 0.16
C ALA A 200 12.04 -5.08 -1.11
N LEU A 201 12.46 -4.58 -2.28
CA LEU A 201 12.17 -5.18 -3.58
C LEU A 201 12.99 -6.44 -3.85
N SER A 202 14.16 -6.63 -3.22
CA SER A 202 14.96 -7.85 -3.39
C SER A 202 14.20 -9.10 -2.96
N GLY A 203 13.21 -8.98 -2.07
CA GLY A 203 12.30 -10.06 -1.72
C GLY A 203 11.51 -10.59 -2.92
N LEU A 204 11.11 -9.73 -3.86
CA LEU A 204 10.47 -10.13 -5.11
C LEU A 204 11.43 -10.89 -6.03
N ALA A 205 12.71 -10.48 -6.09
CA ALA A 205 13.72 -11.21 -6.85
C ALA A 205 14.00 -12.59 -6.24
N ILE A 206 14.07 -12.69 -4.91
CA ILE A 206 14.24 -13.95 -4.19
C ILE A 206 13.06 -14.89 -4.47
N LEU A 207 11.83 -14.37 -4.41
CA LEU A 207 10.64 -15.16 -4.71
C LEU A 207 10.58 -15.60 -6.16
N ALA A 208 10.86 -14.71 -7.13
CA ALA A 208 10.89 -15.08 -8.54
C ALA A 208 11.97 -16.13 -8.86
N ALA A 209 13.08 -16.13 -8.10
CA ALA A 209 14.09 -17.18 -8.20
C ALA A 209 13.61 -18.48 -7.54
N ALA A 210 12.93 -18.42 -6.39
CA ALA A 210 12.49 -19.61 -5.65
C ALA A 210 11.25 -20.27 -6.26
N LEU A 211 10.33 -19.49 -6.85
CA LEU A 211 9.04 -19.92 -7.36
C LEU A 211 9.05 -19.86 -8.90
N PRO A 212 9.25 -21.01 -9.59
CA PRO A 212 9.16 -21.06 -11.04
C PRO A 212 7.74 -20.72 -11.52
N PHE A 213 7.62 -20.44 -12.82
CA PHE A 213 6.34 -20.15 -13.45
C PHE A 213 5.30 -21.24 -13.12
N GLY A 214 4.15 -20.82 -12.59
CA GLY A 214 3.04 -21.71 -12.19
C GLY A 214 3.24 -22.51 -10.90
N ALA A 215 4.32 -22.29 -10.12
CA ALA A 215 4.65 -23.12 -8.96
C ALA A 215 3.56 -23.19 -7.87
N MET A 216 2.76 -22.13 -7.73
CA MET A 216 1.73 -22.01 -6.70
C MET A 216 0.31 -22.27 -7.24
N GLN A 217 0.17 -22.76 -8.48
CA GLN A 217 -1.14 -22.92 -9.11
C GLN A 217 -2.02 -23.97 -8.42
N HIS A 218 -1.42 -24.99 -7.79
CA HIS A 218 -2.15 -26.04 -7.06
C HIS A 218 -1.86 -25.99 -5.54
N SER A 219 -1.43 -24.85 -5.03
CA SER A 219 -1.06 -24.68 -3.62
C SER A 219 -2.10 -23.83 -2.91
N VAL A 220 -2.20 -23.97 -1.58
CA VAL A 220 -3.02 -23.09 -0.73
C VAL A 220 -4.54 -23.28 -0.93
N GLU A 221 -4.95 -24.50 -1.30
CA GLU A 221 -6.36 -24.86 -1.42
C GLU A 221 -7.12 -24.71 -0.09
N ARG A 222 -8.45 -24.63 -0.20
CA ARG A 222 -9.38 -24.44 0.92
C ARG A 222 -9.10 -25.34 2.12
N ASP A 223 -8.93 -26.63 1.84
CA ASP A 223 -8.90 -27.70 2.85
C ASP A 223 -7.46 -28.04 3.26
N ASP A 224 -6.45 -27.39 2.68
CA ASP A 224 -5.05 -27.57 3.05
C ASP A 224 -4.75 -26.93 4.41
N TRP A 225 -4.38 -27.78 5.37
CA TRP A 225 -3.98 -27.35 6.71
C TRP A 225 -2.67 -26.55 6.69
N PHE A 226 -1.78 -26.78 5.73
CA PHE A 226 -0.52 -26.06 5.62
C PHE A 226 -0.64 -24.73 4.87
N ALA A 227 -1.81 -24.42 4.30
CA ALA A 227 -2.03 -23.20 3.50
C ALA A 227 -1.64 -21.88 4.21
N PRO A 228 -2.01 -21.61 5.48
CA PRO A 228 -1.53 -20.40 6.16
C PRO A 228 -0.02 -20.36 6.37
N LEU A 229 0.62 -21.52 6.54
CA LEU A 229 2.06 -21.64 6.79
C LEU A 229 2.88 -21.52 5.50
N THR A 230 2.43 -22.12 4.40
CA THR A 230 3.04 -21.92 3.08
C THR A 230 2.94 -20.45 2.69
N MET A 231 1.78 -19.83 2.93
CA MET A 231 1.59 -18.42 2.65
C MET A 231 2.42 -17.51 3.56
N LEU A 232 2.73 -17.92 4.79
CA LEU A 232 3.68 -17.22 5.66
C LEU A 232 5.07 -17.13 5.01
N GLY A 233 5.55 -18.25 4.45
CA GLY A 233 6.85 -18.33 3.78
C GLY A 233 6.93 -17.43 2.54
N VAL A 234 5.83 -17.30 1.81
CA VAL A 234 5.74 -16.40 0.64
C VAL A 234 5.58 -14.94 1.08
N ALA A 235 4.71 -14.65 2.06
CA ALA A 235 4.35 -13.29 2.45
C ALA A 235 5.49 -12.49 3.10
N ILE A 236 6.46 -13.15 3.74
CA ILE A 236 7.62 -12.48 4.37
C ILE A 236 8.51 -11.74 3.34
N PRO A 237 8.99 -12.41 2.28
CA PRO A 237 9.76 -11.76 1.21
C PRO A 237 8.87 -11.04 0.18
N VAL A 238 7.56 -11.30 0.13
CA VAL A 238 6.66 -10.58 -0.76
C VAL A 238 6.66 -9.09 -0.42
N TYR A 239 6.76 -8.26 -1.45
CA TYR A 239 6.26 -6.90 -1.42
C TYR A 239 4.99 -6.84 -2.25
N ALA A 240 3.84 -6.70 -1.60
CA ALA A 240 2.57 -6.44 -2.27
C ALA A 240 2.14 -5.01 -1.98
N THR A 241 1.86 -4.24 -3.04
CA THR A 241 1.14 -2.98 -2.85
C THR A 241 -0.24 -3.28 -2.27
N PRO A 242 -0.85 -2.36 -1.51
CA PRO A 242 -2.14 -2.62 -0.90
C PRO A 242 -3.23 -2.99 -1.92
N MET A 243 -3.21 -2.35 -3.10
CA MET A 243 -4.10 -2.68 -4.22
C MET A 243 -3.84 -4.09 -4.76
N LEU A 244 -2.58 -4.48 -4.93
CA LEU A 244 -2.21 -5.81 -5.43
C LEU A 244 -2.63 -6.92 -4.47
N ALA A 245 -2.38 -6.76 -3.17
CA ALA A 245 -2.79 -7.76 -2.18
C ALA A 245 -4.31 -7.90 -2.07
N MET A 246 -5.04 -6.79 -2.15
CA MET A 246 -6.50 -6.83 -2.12
C MET A 246 -7.08 -7.48 -3.39
N SER A 247 -6.50 -7.21 -4.56
CA SER A 247 -6.84 -7.92 -5.80
C SER A 247 -6.57 -9.42 -5.70
N GLN A 248 -5.42 -9.82 -5.14
CA GLN A 248 -5.13 -11.24 -4.92
C GLN A 248 -6.08 -11.87 -3.90
N LEU A 249 -6.48 -11.15 -2.85
CA LEU A 249 -7.50 -11.62 -1.91
C LEU A 249 -8.83 -11.94 -2.64
N GLY A 250 -9.24 -11.11 -3.60
CA GLY A 250 -10.42 -11.33 -4.43
C GLY A 250 -10.30 -12.61 -5.28
N MET A 251 -9.19 -12.76 -6.01
CA MET A 251 -8.89 -13.96 -6.80
C MET A 251 -8.83 -15.22 -5.93
N MET A 252 -8.24 -15.11 -4.74
CA MET A 252 -8.16 -16.22 -3.79
C MET A 252 -9.55 -16.71 -3.38
N PHE A 253 -10.49 -15.81 -3.11
CA PHE A 253 -11.87 -16.18 -2.79
C PHE A 253 -12.65 -16.70 -3.99
N GLN A 254 -12.39 -16.21 -5.20
CA GLN A 254 -13.00 -16.72 -6.44
C GLN A 254 -12.61 -18.18 -6.70
N HIS A 255 -11.34 -18.55 -6.50
CA HIS A 255 -10.84 -19.92 -6.65
C HIS A 255 -11.01 -20.78 -5.38
N ALA A 256 -11.73 -20.27 -4.37
CA ALA A 256 -11.96 -20.95 -3.09
C ALA A 256 -10.68 -21.40 -2.37
N ASN A 257 -9.62 -20.59 -2.40
CA ASN A 257 -8.41 -20.81 -1.60
C ASN A 257 -8.65 -20.60 -0.10
N SER A 258 -7.70 -21.06 0.73
CA SER A 258 -7.76 -20.91 2.19
C SER A 258 -7.96 -19.45 2.65
N PRO A 259 -9.03 -19.14 3.41
CA PRO A 259 -9.23 -17.82 4.01
C PRO A 259 -8.11 -17.43 4.99
N GLY A 260 -7.54 -18.42 5.69
CA GLY A 260 -6.39 -18.20 6.58
C GLY A 260 -5.16 -17.75 5.82
N ALA A 261 -4.86 -18.36 4.66
CA ALA A 261 -3.76 -17.92 3.82
C ALA A 261 -3.99 -16.52 3.23
N ALA A 262 -5.23 -16.22 2.83
CA ALA A 262 -5.62 -14.90 2.34
C ALA A 262 -5.33 -13.82 3.40
N PHE A 263 -5.65 -14.11 4.66
CA PHE A 263 -5.32 -13.24 5.80
C PHE A 263 -3.82 -13.10 6.01
N THR A 264 -3.04 -14.20 5.98
CA THR A 264 -1.58 -14.15 6.11
C THR A 264 -0.96 -13.26 5.03
N LEU A 265 -1.36 -13.44 3.76
CA LEU A 265 -0.90 -12.61 2.64
C LEU A 265 -1.28 -11.15 2.85
N LEU A 266 -2.52 -10.88 3.26
CA LEU A 266 -2.99 -9.51 3.44
C LEU A 266 -2.20 -8.79 4.53
N ILE A 267 -2.04 -9.39 5.71
CA ILE A 267 -1.36 -8.73 6.83
C ILE A 267 0.15 -8.58 6.57
N LEU A 268 0.82 -9.65 6.15
CA LEU A 268 2.28 -9.64 6.02
C LEU A 268 2.75 -9.12 4.65
N GLY A 269 2.08 -9.50 3.56
CA GLY A 269 2.45 -9.07 2.22
C GLY A 269 2.24 -7.57 1.98
N THR A 270 1.22 -6.96 2.62
CA THR A 270 1.03 -5.49 2.58
C THR A 270 1.72 -4.76 3.72
N GLY A 271 1.64 -5.33 4.94
CA GLY A 271 2.08 -4.68 6.18
C GLY A 271 3.59 -4.73 6.39
N MET A 272 4.28 -5.68 5.77
CA MET A 272 5.72 -5.86 5.90
C MET A 272 6.43 -5.91 4.55
N ASN A 273 7.75 -5.81 4.62
CA ASN A 273 8.71 -6.13 3.56
C ASN A 273 10.04 -6.45 4.24
N LEU A 274 11.04 -6.91 3.49
CA LEU A 274 12.35 -7.26 4.04
C LEU A 274 13.11 -6.06 4.64
N ALA A 275 12.85 -4.84 4.18
CA ALA A 275 13.53 -3.64 4.67
C ALA A 275 13.06 -3.18 6.04
N THR A 276 11.79 -3.39 6.40
CA THR A 276 11.22 -3.01 7.71
C THR A 276 11.93 -3.68 8.90
N PRO A 277 12.03 -5.03 9.00
CA PRO A 277 12.76 -5.67 10.07
C PRO A 277 14.27 -5.41 9.99
N PHE A 278 14.85 -5.29 8.79
CA PHE A 278 16.26 -4.89 8.67
C PHE A 278 16.52 -3.51 9.26
N TRP A 279 15.65 -2.54 8.95
CA TRP A 279 15.77 -1.18 9.44
C TRP A 279 15.57 -1.12 10.96
N PHE A 280 14.58 -1.81 11.52
CA PHE A 280 14.42 -1.92 12.97
C PHE A 280 15.63 -2.61 13.62
N GLY A 281 16.15 -3.70 13.03
CA GLY A 281 17.30 -4.44 13.54
C GLY A 281 18.57 -3.62 13.61
N LYS A 282 18.85 -2.82 12.57
CA LYS A 282 19.99 -1.89 12.54
C LYS A 282 19.90 -0.78 13.59
N ASN A 283 18.69 -0.44 14.04
CA ASN A 283 18.42 0.76 14.81
C ASN A 283 18.05 0.54 16.28
N TYR A 284 17.45 -0.61 16.60
CA TYR A 284 16.98 -1.00 17.93
C TYR A 284 17.54 -2.35 18.38
N GLY A 285 18.45 -2.93 17.60
CA GLY A 285 19.09 -4.21 17.89
C GLY A 285 18.35 -5.40 17.29
N PHE A 286 19.13 -6.39 16.86
CA PHE A 286 18.61 -7.58 16.19
C PHE A 286 17.75 -8.46 17.11
N LYS A 287 18.09 -8.56 18.41
CA LYS A 287 17.34 -9.40 19.37
C LYS A 287 15.91 -8.89 19.59
N ALA A 288 15.75 -7.59 19.87
CA ALA A 288 14.43 -6.98 20.08
C ALA A 288 13.58 -7.10 18.80
N THR A 289 14.20 -6.83 17.65
CA THR A 289 13.53 -6.92 16.35
C THR A 289 13.11 -8.34 16.02
N ALA A 290 13.97 -9.33 16.23
CA ALA A 290 13.62 -10.73 16.01
C ALA A 290 12.48 -11.18 16.92
N CYS A 291 12.46 -10.74 18.19
CA CYS A 291 11.38 -11.05 19.12
C CYS A 291 10.03 -10.46 18.67
N TRP A 292 10.02 -9.22 18.20
CA TRP A 292 8.81 -8.60 17.65
C TRP A 292 8.37 -9.20 16.32
N THR A 293 9.30 -9.47 15.40
CA THR A 293 8.95 -10.14 14.15
C THR A 293 8.38 -11.52 14.44
N ALA A 294 9.00 -12.28 15.35
CA ALA A 294 8.46 -13.58 15.76
C ALA A 294 7.08 -13.46 16.41
N SER A 295 6.83 -12.48 17.28
CA SER A 295 5.51 -12.30 17.89
C SER A 295 4.45 -11.93 16.85
N LEU A 296 4.78 -11.08 15.87
CA LEU A 296 3.91 -10.76 14.75
C LEU A 296 3.59 -12.01 13.92
N LEU A 297 4.60 -12.82 13.56
CA LEU A 297 4.38 -14.06 12.79
C LEU A 297 3.51 -15.06 13.56
N VAL A 298 3.74 -15.23 14.87
CA VAL A 298 2.95 -16.12 15.72
C VAL A 298 1.50 -15.65 15.83
N ILE A 299 1.27 -14.35 16.03
CA ILE A 299 -0.10 -13.81 16.12
C ILE A 299 -0.83 -13.96 14.79
N VAL A 300 -0.19 -13.58 13.68
CA VAL A 300 -0.78 -13.70 12.34
C VAL A 300 -1.11 -15.15 12.04
N LEU A 301 -0.17 -16.07 12.26
CA LEU A 301 -0.38 -17.49 12.00
C LEU A 301 -1.47 -18.08 12.91
N GLY A 302 -1.45 -17.75 14.20
CA GLY A 302 -2.45 -18.22 15.16
C GLY A 302 -3.88 -17.77 14.80
N ILE A 303 -4.03 -16.51 14.40
CA ILE A 303 -5.33 -15.99 13.93
C ILE A 303 -5.71 -16.61 12.60
N SER A 304 -4.77 -16.75 11.66
CA SER A 304 -5.01 -17.36 10.36
C SER A 304 -5.56 -18.77 10.50
N TYR A 305 -5.00 -19.58 11.41
CA TYR A 305 -5.53 -20.91 11.73
C TYR A 305 -6.90 -20.86 12.41
N ALA A 306 -7.10 -19.92 13.34
CA ALA A 306 -8.37 -19.76 14.04
C ALA A 306 -9.52 -19.38 13.09
N ILE A 307 -9.25 -18.55 12.08
CA ILE A 307 -10.27 -18.08 11.13
C ILE A 307 -10.40 -18.97 9.89
N ASN A 308 -9.41 -19.84 9.61
CA ASN A 308 -9.38 -20.61 8.36
C ASN A 308 -10.66 -21.41 8.15
N ARG A 309 -11.07 -22.22 9.14
CA ARG A 309 -12.29 -23.04 9.04
C ARG A 309 -13.60 -22.25 9.15
N PRO A 310 -13.79 -21.33 10.11
CA PRO A 310 -15.04 -20.59 10.25
C PRO A 310 -15.42 -19.72 9.05
N LEU A 311 -14.44 -19.26 8.27
CA LEU A 311 -14.67 -18.39 7.11
C LEU A 311 -14.74 -19.13 5.78
N VAL A 312 -14.64 -20.46 5.77
CA VAL A 312 -14.90 -21.24 4.54
C VAL A 312 -16.37 -21.11 4.15
N PRO A 313 -16.69 -20.56 2.96
CA PRO A 313 -18.08 -20.46 2.51
C PRO A 313 -18.68 -21.87 2.34
N PRO A 314 -19.86 -22.17 2.90
CA PRO A 314 -20.52 -23.45 2.70
C PRO A 314 -20.97 -23.58 1.23
N GLY A 315 -20.66 -24.71 0.59
CA GLY A 315 -21.14 -25.05 -0.75
C GLY A 315 -20.28 -24.57 -1.94
N VAL A 316 -19.07 -24.05 -1.70
CA VAL A 316 -18.12 -23.71 -2.78
C VAL A 316 -17.06 -24.80 -2.89
N GLU A 317 -16.96 -25.43 -4.07
CA GLU A 317 -15.93 -26.43 -4.36
C GLU A 317 -14.61 -25.76 -4.79
N PRO A 318 -13.44 -26.29 -4.38
CA PRO A 318 -12.15 -25.79 -4.84
C PRO A 318 -12.02 -25.91 -6.37
N ALA A 319 -11.51 -24.85 -7.02
CA ALA A 319 -11.29 -24.86 -8.48
C ALA A 319 -10.16 -25.83 -8.92
N GLY A 320 -9.40 -26.39 -7.97
CA GLY A 320 -8.26 -27.29 -8.23
C GLY A 320 -7.04 -26.61 -8.86
N HIS A 321 -7.13 -25.32 -9.22
CA HIS A 321 -6.03 -24.48 -9.68
C HIS A 321 -6.33 -22.99 -9.39
N THR A 322 -5.29 -22.17 -9.27
CA THR A 322 -5.39 -20.73 -8.99
C THR A 322 -4.29 -19.94 -9.68
N HIS A 323 -4.65 -18.80 -10.28
CA HIS A 323 -3.70 -17.85 -10.86
C HIS A 323 -3.37 -16.68 -9.91
N ALA A 324 -3.97 -16.67 -8.70
CA ALA A 324 -3.81 -15.58 -7.72
C ALA A 324 -2.36 -15.40 -7.22
N PHE A 325 -1.50 -16.40 -7.42
CA PHE A 325 -0.12 -16.37 -6.94
C PHE A 325 0.91 -16.21 -8.05
N ASP A 326 0.48 -16.20 -9.31
CA ASP A 326 1.39 -16.09 -10.46
C ASP A 326 2.16 -14.78 -10.42
N VAL A 327 1.58 -13.71 -9.84
CA VAL A 327 2.21 -12.40 -9.63
C VAL A 327 3.44 -12.46 -8.71
N TYR A 328 3.55 -13.47 -7.85
CA TYR A 328 4.70 -13.66 -6.96
C TYR A 328 5.74 -14.66 -7.52
N ALA A 329 5.36 -15.44 -8.54
CA ALA A 329 6.23 -16.38 -9.22
C ALA A 329 7.04 -15.72 -10.34
N ASN A 330 7.99 -16.46 -10.91
CA ASN A 330 8.71 -16.02 -12.11
C ASN A 330 7.72 -15.76 -13.26
N PRO A 331 7.70 -14.56 -13.86
CA PRO A 331 6.78 -14.24 -14.96
C PRO A 331 7.14 -14.95 -16.27
N MET A 332 8.34 -15.53 -16.39
CA MET A 332 8.79 -16.20 -17.60
C MET A 332 8.72 -17.72 -17.48
N SER A 333 8.09 -18.34 -18.47
CA SER A 333 8.14 -19.78 -18.68
C SER A 333 9.44 -20.21 -19.38
N ILE A 334 9.76 -21.50 -19.37
CA ILE A 334 10.97 -22.07 -19.99
C ILE A 334 11.03 -21.80 -21.51
N HIS A 335 9.87 -21.58 -22.14
CA HIS A 335 9.73 -21.34 -23.57
C HIS A 335 9.76 -19.86 -23.96
N HIS A 336 9.86 -18.95 -22.99
CA HIS A 336 9.84 -17.52 -23.26
C HIS A 336 11.16 -17.08 -23.92
N SER A 337 11.06 -16.35 -25.04
CA SER A 337 12.25 -15.78 -25.68
C SER A 337 12.85 -14.68 -24.80
N LEU A 338 14.16 -14.75 -24.52
CA LEU A 338 14.90 -13.70 -23.78
C LEU A 338 15.18 -12.49 -24.69
N SER A 339 14.16 -11.94 -25.34
CA SER A 339 14.29 -10.75 -26.18
C SER A 339 14.05 -9.47 -25.37
N ALA A 340 14.76 -8.40 -25.71
CA ALA A 340 14.60 -7.10 -25.05
C ALA A 340 13.17 -6.55 -25.21
N ASN A 341 12.52 -6.83 -26.34
CA ASN A 341 11.14 -6.41 -26.61
C ASN A 341 10.14 -7.15 -25.73
N ALA A 342 10.28 -8.47 -25.55
CA ALA A 342 9.42 -9.23 -24.65
C ALA A 342 9.54 -8.76 -23.19
N LEU A 343 10.77 -8.43 -22.76
CA LEU A 343 11.01 -7.85 -21.42
C LEU A 343 10.39 -6.45 -21.28
N TYR A 344 10.49 -5.63 -22.32
CA TYR A 344 9.85 -4.32 -22.35
C TYR A 344 8.33 -4.46 -22.23
N ASP A 345 7.72 -5.37 -23.01
CA ASP A 345 6.28 -5.61 -22.97
C ASP A 345 5.82 -6.10 -21.60
N LEU A 346 6.57 -7.01 -20.96
CA LEU A 346 6.27 -7.51 -19.61
C LEU A 346 6.29 -6.42 -18.53
N VAL A 347 7.12 -5.39 -18.69
CA VAL A 347 7.23 -4.30 -17.70
C VAL A 347 6.28 -3.15 -18.02
N VAL A 348 6.15 -2.77 -19.30
CA VAL A 348 5.49 -1.52 -19.71
C VAL A 348 4.01 -1.70 -20.04
N LYS A 349 3.59 -2.86 -20.54
CA LYS A 349 2.20 -3.09 -20.99
C LYS A 349 1.16 -2.98 -19.86
N GLY A 350 1.59 -3.10 -18.60
CA GLY A 350 0.74 -2.97 -17.41
C GLY A 350 0.89 -1.66 -16.64
N LEU A 351 1.59 -0.66 -17.17
CA LEU A 351 1.79 0.61 -16.47
C LEU A 351 0.66 1.60 -16.74
N ASP A 352 -0.06 1.97 -15.68
CA ASP A 352 -1.03 3.05 -15.72
C ASP A 352 -0.36 4.41 -15.95
N PHE A 353 -1.12 5.36 -16.50
CA PHE A 353 -0.67 6.75 -16.70
C PHE A 353 -0.11 7.37 -15.41
N SER A 354 -0.76 7.10 -14.27
CA SER A 354 -0.33 7.60 -12.94
C SER A 354 1.05 7.06 -12.54
N VAL A 355 1.34 5.81 -12.87
CA VAL A 355 2.63 5.15 -12.59
C VAL A 355 3.72 5.74 -13.48
N ILE A 356 3.44 5.95 -14.76
CA ILE A 356 4.38 6.58 -15.70
C ILE A 356 4.72 8.00 -15.25
N ALA A 357 3.72 8.79 -14.84
CA ALA A 357 3.94 10.13 -14.30
C ALA A 357 4.81 10.11 -13.02
N ALA A 358 4.51 9.20 -12.08
CA ALA A 358 5.29 9.05 -10.86
C ALA A 358 6.75 8.63 -11.13
N LEU A 359 6.97 7.68 -12.04
CA LEU A 359 8.31 7.25 -12.46
C LEU A 359 9.09 8.39 -13.13
N SER A 360 8.42 9.20 -13.96
CA SER A 360 9.04 10.35 -14.61
C SER A 360 9.50 11.38 -13.57
N VAL A 361 8.65 11.69 -12.59
CA VAL A 361 9.00 12.60 -11.48
C VAL A 361 10.15 12.03 -10.64
N LEU A 362 10.11 10.74 -10.28
CA LEU A 362 11.21 10.08 -9.57
C LEU A 362 12.51 10.12 -10.34
N GLY A 363 12.47 9.90 -11.67
CA GLY A 363 13.63 9.96 -12.54
C GLY A 363 14.28 11.35 -12.53
N VAL A 364 13.49 12.39 -12.74
CA VAL A 364 13.97 13.80 -12.69
C VAL A 364 14.55 14.13 -11.32
N LEU A 365 13.86 13.79 -10.23
CA LEU A 365 14.33 14.07 -8.87
C LEU A 365 15.58 13.25 -8.50
N SER A 366 15.72 12.04 -9.05
CA SER A 366 16.92 11.22 -8.87
C SER A 366 18.12 11.84 -9.58
N LEU A 367 17.96 12.33 -10.81
CA LEU A 367 19.01 13.05 -11.54
C LEU A 367 19.45 14.31 -10.78
N ILE A 368 18.49 15.09 -10.29
CA ILE A 368 18.76 16.27 -9.45
C ILE A 368 19.47 15.85 -8.16
N GLY A 369 19.01 14.80 -7.48
CA GLY A 369 19.62 14.29 -6.25
C GLY A 369 21.06 13.83 -6.43
N ILE A 370 21.35 13.12 -7.52
CA ILE A 370 22.71 12.71 -7.90
C ILE A 370 23.57 13.94 -8.18
N GLY A 371 23.07 14.91 -8.96
CA GLY A 371 23.77 16.16 -9.23
C GLY A 371 24.11 16.94 -7.97
N LEU A 372 23.14 17.11 -7.06
CA LEU A 372 23.35 17.77 -5.76
C LEU A 372 24.38 17.03 -4.89
N ARG A 373 24.42 15.69 -4.94
CA ARG A 373 25.41 14.89 -4.21
C ARG A 373 26.81 15.05 -4.82
N LEU A 374 26.93 15.03 -6.15
CA LEU A 374 28.20 15.26 -6.84
C LEU A 374 28.76 16.66 -6.53
N MET A 375 27.88 17.66 -6.43
CA MET A 375 28.24 19.03 -6.05
C MET A 375 28.43 19.23 -4.53
N LYS A 376 28.23 18.19 -3.70
CA LYS A 376 28.28 18.26 -2.23
C LYS A 376 27.38 19.36 -1.62
N ILE A 377 26.26 19.69 -2.29
CA ILE A 377 25.29 20.69 -1.83
C ILE A 377 24.37 20.03 -0.80
N ASP A 378 24.73 20.14 0.48
CA ASP A 378 24.00 19.55 1.60
C ASP A 378 23.03 20.52 2.28
N GLU A 379 22.11 20.00 3.09
CA GLU A 379 21.24 20.82 3.97
C GLU A 379 22.08 21.75 4.84
N ALA A 380 23.22 21.27 5.35
CA ALA A 380 24.19 22.07 6.09
C ALA A 380 24.85 23.17 5.25
N TRP A 381 25.04 22.96 3.94
CA TRP A 381 25.55 23.98 3.03
C TRP A 381 24.50 25.07 2.76
N LEU A 382 23.22 24.69 2.63
CA LEU A 382 22.11 25.66 2.50
C LEU A 382 21.93 26.52 3.75
N VAL A 383 22.09 25.92 4.94
CA VAL A 383 22.06 26.64 6.22
C VAL A 383 23.29 27.54 6.37
N SER A 384 24.49 27.07 6.03
CA SER A 384 25.73 27.87 6.18
C SER A 384 25.89 28.97 5.13
N THR A 385 25.34 28.80 3.93
CA THR A 385 25.36 29.79 2.85
C THR A 385 24.24 30.84 3.00
N ALA A 386 23.40 30.70 4.04
CA ALA A 386 22.43 31.72 4.42
C ALA A 386 23.13 32.95 5.00
N LYS A 387 23.80 33.74 4.15
CA LYS A 387 24.27 35.08 4.51
C LYS A 387 23.07 35.95 4.96
N ALA A 388 23.32 36.73 6.01
CA ALA A 388 22.39 37.68 6.64
C ALA A 388 21.89 38.82 5.71
N ASP A 389 22.44 38.96 4.49
CA ASP A 389 22.13 40.07 3.55
C ASP A 389 21.46 39.63 2.22
N SER A 390 21.00 38.39 2.10
CA SER A 390 20.22 37.98 0.92
C SER A 390 18.77 38.41 1.09
N PHE A 391 18.07 38.82 0.04
CA PHE A 391 16.66 39.28 -0.01
C PHE A 391 15.63 38.50 0.86
N ALA A 392 15.97 37.29 1.33
CA ALA A 392 15.19 36.50 2.28
C ALA A 392 15.50 36.73 3.79
N SER A 393 16.55 37.48 4.15
CA SER A 393 16.89 37.85 5.52
C SER A 393 16.07 39.03 6.05
N SER A 394 15.32 39.71 5.19
CA SER A 394 14.34 40.75 5.57
C SER A 394 13.10 40.19 6.30
N LEU A 395 13.16 38.94 6.76
CA LEU A 395 12.14 38.28 7.58
C LEU A 395 12.68 37.89 8.97
N SER A 396 13.87 38.34 9.35
CA SER A 396 14.26 38.32 10.77
C SER A 396 13.24 39.13 11.56
N SER A 397 12.61 38.46 12.51
CA SER A 397 11.38 38.85 13.20
C SER A 397 11.55 40.02 14.19
N GLN A 398 12.59 40.83 14.07
CA GLN A 398 12.88 41.90 15.03
C GLN A 398 12.41 43.29 14.59
N ASP A 399 12.14 43.54 13.30
CA ASP A 399 11.73 44.87 12.80
C ASP A 399 10.45 44.91 11.95
N ALA A 400 9.65 43.83 11.90
CA ALA A 400 8.42 43.84 11.13
C ALA A 400 7.27 44.50 11.91
N GLN A 401 6.86 45.72 11.49
CA GLN A 401 5.64 46.40 11.95
C GLN A 401 4.44 45.44 12.04
N ALA A 402 3.54 45.66 13.00
CA ALA A 402 2.33 44.88 13.20
C ALA A 402 1.49 44.82 11.91
N ARG A 403 1.63 43.73 11.16
CA ARG A 403 0.95 43.49 9.89
C ARG A 403 -0.54 43.25 10.16
N LYS A 404 -1.40 44.03 9.51
CA LYS A 404 -2.86 43.98 9.68
C LYS A 404 -3.51 43.22 8.52
N GLY A 405 -4.59 42.48 8.82
CA GLY A 405 -5.38 41.76 7.80
C GLY A 405 -4.87 40.34 7.55
N LEU A 406 -4.78 39.94 6.28
CA LEU A 406 -4.39 38.59 5.85
C LEU A 406 -2.85 38.36 5.83
N ASP A 407 -2.04 39.37 6.12
CA ASP A 407 -0.57 39.27 6.16
C ASP A 407 -0.11 38.82 7.57
N ILE A 408 -0.38 37.56 7.89
CA ILE A 408 -0.02 36.94 9.17
C ILE A 408 1.13 35.94 8.95
N VAL A 409 2.14 35.99 9.81
CA VAL A 409 3.21 34.98 9.82
C VAL A 409 2.64 33.68 10.39
N VAL A 410 2.37 32.72 9.52
CA VAL A 410 1.82 31.42 9.92
C VAL A 410 2.94 30.53 10.50
N PRO A 411 2.77 29.97 11.71
CA PRO A 411 3.75 29.09 12.31
C PRO A 411 4.06 27.87 11.42
N PRO A 412 5.31 27.39 11.39
CA PRO A 412 5.74 26.27 10.55
C PRO A 412 4.90 25.00 10.76
N GLY A 413 4.50 24.72 12.00
CA GLY A 413 3.67 23.58 12.33
C GLY A 413 2.23 23.69 11.82
N VAL A 414 1.69 24.91 11.69
CA VAL A 414 0.36 25.13 11.09
C VAL A 414 0.43 24.84 9.60
N ILE A 415 1.45 25.33 8.90
CA ILE A 415 1.67 25.02 7.47
C ILE A 415 1.82 23.51 7.27
N GLY A 416 2.64 22.85 8.10
CA GLY A 416 2.82 21.40 8.02
C GLY A 416 1.52 20.62 8.27
N ALA A 417 0.74 21.02 9.27
CA ALA A 417 -0.57 20.42 9.54
C ALA A 417 -1.57 20.65 8.40
N THR A 418 -1.60 21.84 7.80
CA THR A 418 -2.43 22.14 6.63
C THR A 418 -2.00 21.33 5.41
N MET A 419 -0.69 21.14 5.18
CA MET A 419 -0.20 20.30 4.09
C MET A 419 -0.58 18.82 4.28
N LEU A 420 -0.45 18.28 5.50
CA LEU A 420 -0.88 16.92 5.82
C LEU A 420 -2.40 16.76 5.67
N ALA A 421 -3.19 17.70 6.19
CA ALA A 421 -4.63 17.71 6.03
C ALA A 421 -5.06 17.81 4.55
N GLY A 422 -4.36 18.62 3.75
CA GLY A 422 -4.56 18.72 2.31
C GLY A 422 -4.26 17.40 1.59
N LEU A 423 -3.22 16.67 2.02
CA LEU A 423 -2.89 15.35 1.47
C LEU A 423 -3.98 14.32 1.80
N VAL A 424 -4.50 14.33 3.02
CA VAL A 424 -5.65 13.50 3.40
C VAL A 424 -6.89 13.87 2.58
N ALA A 425 -7.19 15.16 2.42
CA ALA A 425 -8.31 15.62 1.60
C ALA A 425 -8.17 15.18 0.12
N MET A 426 -6.97 15.30 -0.46
CA MET A 426 -6.68 14.80 -1.80
C MET A 426 -6.81 13.28 -1.90
N SER A 427 -6.41 12.53 -0.86
CA SER A 427 -6.62 11.08 -0.79
C SER A 427 -8.10 10.74 -0.80
N VAL A 428 -8.94 11.49 -0.07
CA VAL A 428 -10.40 11.30 -0.05
C VAL A 428 -10.98 11.61 -1.43
N VAL A 429 -10.58 12.71 -2.07
CA VAL A 429 -11.01 13.05 -3.44
C VAL A 429 -10.60 11.95 -4.41
N ALA A 430 -9.38 11.41 -4.31
CA ALA A 430 -8.91 10.30 -5.13
C ALA A 430 -9.76 9.03 -4.93
N CYS A 431 -10.22 8.75 -3.70
CA CYS A 431 -11.16 7.66 -3.45
C CYS A 431 -12.50 7.86 -4.18
N PHE A 432 -13.05 9.09 -4.17
CA PHE A 432 -14.29 9.41 -4.90
C PHE A 432 -14.11 9.39 -6.43
N ALA A 433 -12.91 9.71 -6.92
CA ALA A 433 -12.58 9.62 -8.34
C ALA A 433 -12.39 8.15 -8.79
N TYR A 434 -11.76 7.32 -7.95
CA TYR A 434 -11.58 5.89 -8.26
C TYR A 434 -12.90 5.10 -8.21
N TYR A 435 -13.81 5.48 -7.31
CA TYR A 435 -15.16 4.94 -7.20
C TYR A 435 -16.19 5.99 -7.64
N PRO A 436 -16.39 6.18 -8.96
CA PRO A 436 -17.26 7.22 -9.49
C PRO A 436 -18.73 6.99 -9.15
N SER A 437 -19.57 7.94 -9.54
CA SER A 437 -21.01 7.86 -9.30
C SER A 437 -21.64 6.69 -10.08
N ALA A 438 -22.86 6.30 -9.70
CA ALA A 438 -23.55 5.21 -10.39
C ALA A 438 -23.84 5.55 -11.86
N GLU A 439 -24.12 6.82 -12.17
CA GLU A 439 -24.36 7.28 -13.54
C GLU A 439 -23.10 7.15 -14.40
N GLU A 440 -21.97 7.69 -13.95
CA GLU A 440 -20.67 7.55 -14.63
C GLU A 440 -20.28 6.08 -14.82
N CYS A 441 -20.49 5.23 -13.80
CA CYS A 441 -20.22 3.80 -13.94
C CYS A 441 -21.11 3.17 -15.01
N LEU A 442 -22.41 3.50 -15.04
CA LEU A 442 -23.35 2.94 -16.02
C LEU A 442 -23.01 3.35 -17.46
N ASP A 443 -22.44 4.54 -17.65
CA ASP A 443 -21.96 5.03 -18.94
C ASP A 443 -20.74 4.22 -19.41
N GLU A 444 -19.73 4.03 -18.56
CA GLU A 444 -18.56 3.19 -18.86
C GLU A 444 -18.95 1.71 -19.10
N ILE A 445 -19.84 1.19 -18.27
CA ILE A 445 -20.42 -0.16 -18.42
C ILE A 445 -21.14 -0.31 -19.76
N SER A 446 -21.77 0.75 -20.27
CA SER A 446 -22.53 0.67 -21.51
C SER A 446 -21.65 0.29 -22.71
N MET A 447 -20.41 0.80 -22.74
CA MET A 447 -19.42 0.49 -23.77
C MET A 447 -18.88 -0.93 -23.59
N ALA A 448 -18.39 -1.27 -22.39
CA ALA A 448 -17.87 -2.61 -22.11
C ALA A 448 -18.90 -3.72 -22.37
N ARG A 449 -20.17 -3.47 -22.00
CA ARG A 449 -21.30 -4.37 -22.27
C ARG A 449 -21.54 -4.56 -23.77
N ALA A 450 -21.49 -3.48 -24.55
CA ALA A 450 -21.76 -3.55 -25.99
C ALA A 450 -20.70 -4.40 -26.70
N GLU A 451 -19.42 -4.16 -26.42
CA GLU A 451 -18.29 -4.92 -26.96
C GLU A 451 -18.36 -6.39 -26.53
N CYS A 452 -18.50 -6.65 -25.23
CA CYS A 452 -18.54 -8.02 -24.68
C CYS A 452 -19.69 -8.85 -25.27
N LEU A 453 -20.92 -8.33 -25.27
CA LEU A 453 -22.08 -9.09 -25.73
C LEU A 453 -22.11 -9.26 -27.26
N ALA A 454 -21.62 -8.27 -28.02
CA ALA A 454 -21.51 -8.40 -29.47
C ALA A 454 -20.46 -9.45 -29.85
N ALA A 455 -19.30 -9.43 -29.20
CA ALA A 455 -18.25 -10.41 -29.38
C ALA A 455 -18.73 -11.83 -29.07
N ALA A 456 -19.35 -12.03 -27.91
CA ALA A 456 -19.89 -13.31 -27.47
C ALA A 456 -20.94 -13.86 -28.45
N ASN A 457 -21.86 -13.02 -28.93
CA ASN A 457 -22.87 -13.44 -29.92
C ASN A 457 -22.27 -13.82 -31.28
N SER A 458 -21.11 -13.25 -31.64
CA SER A 458 -20.42 -13.48 -32.91
C SER A 458 -19.41 -14.63 -32.88
N GLY A 459 -19.20 -15.27 -31.72
CA GLY A 459 -18.21 -16.33 -31.54
C GLY A 459 -16.77 -15.83 -31.39
N GLN A 460 -16.55 -14.53 -31.16
CA GLN A 460 -15.22 -13.97 -30.90
C GLN A 460 -14.87 -14.08 -29.42
N ALA A 461 -14.56 -15.30 -28.96
CA ALA A 461 -14.39 -15.61 -27.55
C ALA A 461 -13.28 -14.77 -26.87
N GLU A 462 -12.11 -14.64 -27.51
CA GLU A 462 -11.00 -13.85 -26.94
C GLU A 462 -11.36 -12.37 -26.71
N HIS A 463 -12.10 -11.74 -27.64
CA HIS A 463 -12.52 -10.33 -27.50
C HIS A 463 -13.59 -10.18 -26.40
N ALA A 464 -14.47 -11.16 -26.26
CA ALA A 464 -15.45 -11.19 -25.18
C ALA A 464 -14.78 -11.34 -23.81
N LEU A 465 -13.80 -12.25 -23.69
CA LEU A 465 -13.00 -12.48 -22.49
C LEU A 465 -12.14 -11.27 -22.10
N TYR A 466 -11.77 -10.40 -23.06
CA TYR A 466 -11.10 -9.15 -22.76
C TYR A 466 -12.01 -8.12 -22.06
N TRP A 467 -13.24 -7.94 -22.54
CA TRP A 467 -14.17 -6.92 -22.03
C TRP A 467 -15.01 -7.38 -20.83
N LEU A 468 -15.18 -8.69 -20.63
CA LEU A 468 -15.96 -9.25 -19.54
C LEU A 468 -15.42 -8.83 -18.16
N PRO A 469 -14.11 -8.94 -17.85
CA PRO A 469 -13.54 -8.48 -16.58
C PRO A 469 -13.70 -6.97 -16.37
N VAL A 470 -13.65 -6.18 -17.45
CA VAL A 470 -13.84 -4.72 -17.40
C VAL A 470 -15.27 -4.38 -16.95
N TRP A 471 -16.27 -5.06 -17.53
CA TRP A 471 -17.65 -4.90 -17.09
C TRP A 471 -17.83 -5.34 -15.63
N GLU A 472 -17.23 -6.46 -15.23
CA GLU A 472 -17.34 -6.95 -13.86
C GLU A 472 -16.74 -5.98 -12.85
N ASP A 473 -15.55 -5.43 -13.12
CA ASP A 473 -14.86 -4.48 -12.24
C ASP A 473 -15.68 -3.18 -12.06
N TRP A 474 -16.17 -2.61 -13.16
CA TRP A 474 -17.06 -1.44 -13.09
C TRP A 474 -18.35 -1.72 -12.31
N SER A 475 -18.91 -2.93 -12.43
CA SER A 475 -20.10 -3.33 -11.66
C SER A 475 -19.86 -3.30 -10.14
N ARG A 476 -18.66 -3.71 -9.70
CA ARG A 476 -18.24 -3.72 -8.29
C ARG A 476 -17.93 -2.29 -7.82
N ARG A 477 -17.25 -1.49 -8.65
CA ARG A 477 -16.97 -0.07 -8.35
C ARG A 477 -18.25 0.74 -8.20
N MET A 478 -19.27 0.46 -9.01
CA MET A 478 -20.57 1.13 -8.92
C MET A 478 -21.25 0.93 -7.56
N GLU A 479 -21.19 -0.29 -7.00
CA GLU A 479 -21.75 -0.58 -5.68
C GLU A 479 -21.04 0.21 -4.59
N VAL A 480 -19.71 0.21 -4.59
CA VAL A 480 -18.91 0.98 -3.62
C VAL A 480 -19.09 2.49 -3.82
N GLY A 481 -19.08 2.96 -5.06
CA GLY A 481 -19.32 4.36 -5.45
C GLY A 481 -20.69 4.87 -5.02
N THR A 482 -21.71 4.01 -5.04
CA THR A 482 -23.03 4.29 -4.48
C THR A 482 -22.95 4.38 -2.95
N PHE A 483 -22.35 3.38 -2.30
CA PHE A 483 -22.24 3.32 -0.84
C PHE A 483 -21.54 4.54 -0.23
N ILE A 484 -20.43 5.00 -0.82
CA ILE A 484 -19.69 6.16 -0.30
C ILE A 484 -20.46 7.48 -0.44
N ARG A 485 -21.40 7.58 -1.40
CA ARG A 485 -22.21 8.79 -1.64
C ARG A 485 -23.52 8.79 -0.85
N THR A 486 -24.18 7.64 -0.74
CA THR A 486 -25.51 7.52 -0.12
C THR A 486 -25.48 6.95 1.30
N GLY A 487 -24.35 6.38 1.74
CA GLY A 487 -24.20 5.66 3.00
C GLY A 487 -24.84 4.27 3.03
N GLN A 488 -25.53 3.85 1.97
CA GLN A 488 -26.21 2.55 1.90
C GLN A 488 -26.44 2.06 0.48
N ILE A 489 -26.38 0.74 0.29
CA ILE A 489 -26.81 0.06 -0.95
C ILE A 489 -28.12 -0.65 -0.64
N ARG A 490 -29.17 -0.37 -1.42
CA ARG A 490 -30.48 -1.03 -1.23
C ARG A 490 -30.32 -2.55 -1.42
N PRO A 491 -30.98 -3.41 -0.63
CA PRO A 491 -30.89 -4.87 -0.80
C PRO A 491 -31.19 -5.33 -2.23
N TYR A 492 -32.12 -4.67 -2.90
CA TYR A 492 -32.45 -4.92 -4.31
C TYR A 492 -31.28 -4.60 -5.25
N GLN A 493 -30.63 -3.44 -5.10
CA GLN A 493 -29.44 -3.05 -5.88
C GLN A 493 -28.32 -4.07 -5.74
N ARG A 494 -28.01 -4.45 -4.49
CA ARG A 494 -26.99 -5.47 -4.20
C ARG A 494 -27.33 -6.82 -4.82
N MET A 495 -28.59 -7.24 -4.73
CA MET A 495 -29.04 -8.51 -5.34
C MET A 495 -28.94 -8.46 -6.87
N GLN A 496 -29.36 -7.37 -7.50
CA GLN A 496 -29.22 -7.22 -8.95
C GLN A 496 -27.74 -7.21 -9.39
N GLY A 497 -26.87 -6.54 -8.61
CA GLY A 497 -25.43 -6.57 -8.81
C GLY A 497 -24.83 -7.97 -8.69
N TYR A 498 -25.22 -8.72 -7.66
CA TYR A 498 -24.80 -10.12 -7.50
C TYR A 498 -25.26 -10.99 -8.67
N LEU A 499 -26.53 -10.86 -9.09
CA LEU A 499 -27.10 -11.64 -10.19
C LEU A 499 -26.45 -11.33 -11.54
N ILE A 500 -26.10 -10.07 -11.81
CA ILE A 500 -25.42 -9.74 -13.07
C ILE A 500 -24.02 -10.35 -13.08
N ARG A 501 -23.23 -10.21 -12.00
CA ARG A 501 -21.88 -10.79 -11.90
C ARG A 501 -21.89 -12.31 -12.01
N LYS A 502 -22.82 -12.99 -11.32
CA LYS A 502 -22.99 -14.45 -11.44
C LYS A 502 -23.27 -14.90 -12.88
N LYS A 503 -24.00 -14.09 -13.66
CA LYS A 503 -24.25 -14.39 -15.07
C LYS A 503 -23.07 -14.07 -15.97
N LEU A 504 -22.25 -13.08 -15.61
CA LEU A 504 -20.98 -12.83 -16.30
C LEU A 504 -19.98 -13.98 -16.05
N GLU A 505 -19.87 -14.48 -14.82
CA GLU A 505 -19.09 -15.69 -14.52
C GLU A 505 -19.54 -16.90 -15.36
N LEU A 506 -20.85 -17.10 -15.51
CA LEU A 506 -21.37 -18.16 -16.40
C LEU A 506 -20.98 -17.91 -17.86
N LEU A 507 -21.04 -16.66 -18.33
CA LEU A 507 -20.62 -16.33 -19.69
C LEU A 507 -19.12 -16.60 -19.90
N GLU A 508 -18.29 -16.27 -18.93
CA GLU A 508 -16.86 -16.58 -18.94
C GLU A 508 -16.63 -18.09 -19.09
N HIS A 509 -17.33 -18.91 -18.29
CA HIS A 509 -17.25 -20.37 -18.40
C HIS A 509 -17.65 -20.91 -19.77
N GLU A 510 -18.72 -20.38 -20.40
CA GLU A 510 -19.12 -20.80 -21.75
C GLU A 510 -18.11 -20.36 -22.82
N LEU A 511 -17.51 -19.18 -22.66
CA LEU A 511 -16.50 -18.66 -23.59
C LEU A 511 -15.19 -19.43 -23.53
N GLU A 512 -14.84 -19.98 -22.36
CA GLU A 512 -13.66 -20.82 -22.13
C GLU A 512 -13.92 -22.31 -22.37
N HIS A 513 -15.16 -22.72 -22.64
CA HIS A 513 -15.52 -24.11 -22.84
C HIS A 513 -14.84 -24.70 -24.09
N ASP A 514 -14.33 -25.93 -23.99
CA ASP A 514 -13.73 -26.69 -25.10
C ASP A 514 -14.43 -28.06 -25.23
N PRO A 515 -15.20 -28.31 -26.31
CA PRO A 515 -15.36 -27.48 -27.50
C PRO A 515 -16.25 -26.24 -27.25
N PHE A 516 -15.93 -25.13 -27.91
CA PHE A 516 -16.72 -23.90 -27.82
C PHE A 516 -18.10 -24.05 -28.48
N GLU A 517 -19.16 -23.83 -27.70
CA GLU A 517 -20.55 -23.92 -28.17
C GLU A 517 -21.23 -22.53 -28.25
N LEU A 518 -21.47 -22.08 -29.49
CA LEU A 518 -22.05 -20.75 -29.74
C LEU A 518 -23.51 -20.64 -29.24
N ASP A 519 -24.29 -21.71 -29.36
CA ASP A 519 -25.72 -21.70 -29.00
C ASP A 519 -25.92 -21.53 -27.48
N GLU A 520 -25.07 -22.17 -26.67
CA GLU A 520 -25.06 -22.06 -25.21
C GLU A 520 -24.64 -20.64 -24.79
N THR A 521 -23.57 -20.12 -25.40
CA THR A 521 -23.12 -18.73 -25.20
C THR A 521 -24.24 -17.73 -25.49
N GLN A 522 -24.95 -17.87 -26.63
CA GLN A 522 -26.07 -17.00 -26.99
C GLN A 522 -27.24 -17.10 -26.00
N GLN A 523 -27.49 -18.28 -25.42
CA GLN A 523 -28.49 -18.44 -24.38
C GLN A 523 -28.12 -17.68 -23.10
N VAL A 524 -26.86 -17.73 -22.68
CA VAL A 524 -26.37 -16.95 -21.53
C VAL A 524 -26.46 -15.45 -21.81
N VAL A 525 -26.10 -14.98 -23.02
CA VAL A 525 -26.23 -13.58 -23.42
C VAL A 525 -27.68 -13.07 -23.32
N ARG A 526 -28.66 -13.86 -23.79
CA ARG A 526 -30.11 -13.51 -23.64
C ARG A 526 -30.50 -13.35 -22.17
N ASN A 527 -30.02 -14.25 -21.31
CA ASN A 527 -30.26 -14.20 -19.87
C ASN A 527 -29.61 -12.98 -19.22
N ILE A 528 -28.42 -12.58 -19.67
CA ILE A 528 -27.71 -11.39 -19.18
C ILE A 528 -28.49 -10.13 -19.51
N LEU A 529 -28.95 -9.96 -20.76
CA LEU A 529 -29.71 -8.78 -21.19
C LEU A 529 -30.96 -8.54 -20.32
N ALA A 530 -31.68 -9.61 -19.99
CA ALA A 530 -32.86 -9.56 -19.13
C ALA A 530 -32.53 -9.08 -17.71
N THR A 531 -31.42 -9.54 -17.11
CA THR A 531 -30.97 -9.09 -15.79
C THR A 531 -30.39 -7.67 -15.83
N ASN A 532 -29.61 -7.35 -16.86
CA ASN A 532 -28.95 -6.06 -17.02
C ASN A 532 -29.96 -4.90 -17.02
N SER A 533 -31.10 -5.04 -17.72
CA SER A 533 -32.14 -3.99 -17.73
C SER A 533 -32.67 -3.65 -16.32
N ARG A 534 -32.92 -4.66 -15.49
CA ARG A 534 -33.37 -4.49 -14.10
C ARG A 534 -32.28 -3.92 -13.21
N TRP A 535 -31.05 -4.39 -13.41
CA TRP A 535 -29.88 -3.91 -12.68
C TRP A 535 -29.62 -2.43 -12.97
N VAL A 536 -29.53 -2.02 -14.23
CA VAL A 536 -29.35 -0.62 -14.64
C VAL A 536 -30.46 0.26 -14.05
N ARG A 537 -31.72 -0.19 -14.13
CA ARG A 537 -32.85 0.56 -13.55
C ARG A 537 -32.74 0.73 -12.04
N SER A 538 -32.20 -0.26 -11.33
CA SER A 538 -32.06 -0.18 -9.87
C SER A 538 -31.06 0.87 -9.37
N PHE A 539 -30.13 1.30 -10.22
CA PHE A 539 -29.09 2.29 -9.89
C PHE A 539 -29.37 3.69 -10.46
N ARG A 540 -30.36 3.83 -11.34
CA ARG A 540 -30.82 5.15 -11.80
C ARG A 540 -31.69 5.80 -10.72
N PRO A 541 -31.63 7.12 -10.55
CA PRO A 541 -32.59 7.82 -9.71
C PRO A 541 -34.02 7.53 -10.20
N ASP A 542 -34.94 7.32 -9.26
CA ASP A 542 -36.36 7.18 -9.59
C ASP A 542 -36.79 8.50 -10.29
N PRO A 543 -37.51 8.41 -11.43
CA PRO A 543 -37.87 9.57 -12.25
C PRO A 543 -38.78 10.58 -11.53
#